data_AF-A0A418Y134-F1
#
_entry.id   AF-A0A418Y134-F1
#
_cell.length_a   1.000
_cell.length_b   1.000
_cell.length_c   1.000
_cell.angle_alpha   90.00
_cell.angle_beta   90.00
_cell.angle_gamma   90.00
#
_symmetry.space_group_name_H-M   'P 1'
#
loop_
_entity.id
_entity.type
_entity.pdbx_description
1 polymer ?
#
loop_
_entity_poly.entity_id
_entity_poly.type
_entity_poly.pdbx_seq_one_letter_code
_entity_poly.pdbx_strand_id
1 'polypeptide(L)'
;MASALFGDALDYARVRVFRRRYLPFGMQPRNCAMSPNGSIYFHKSCCLSDFSRGDDHARHWFMHEMVHVWQHQLGYPVRLRGAIRIGLGYAYELDPAKTLADYNMEAQGDLLADYFVLKHLHSARTMRQPRYADCGALFDKVLAGFLANPRDRANLPRGFIRR
;
A
#
# COMPACT_ATOMS: atom_id res chain seq x y z
N MET A 1 -0.29 11.55 -9.03
CA MET A 1 -0.87 10.21 -8.85
C MET A 1 -1.14 9.90 -7.39
N ALA A 2 -0.12 9.69 -6.55
CA ALA A 2 -0.34 9.33 -5.13
C ALA A 2 -1.13 10.35 -4.31
N SER A 3 -1.01 11.65 -4.63
CA SER A 3 -1.83 12.71 -4.02
C SER A 3 -3.33 12.58 -4.25
N ALA A 4 -3.77 11.81 -5.25
CA ALA A 4 -5.19 11.54 -5.45
C ALA A 4 -5.80 10.67 -4.34
N LEU A 5 -4.98 9.85 -3.67
CA LEU A 5 -5.40 8.99 -2.57
C LEU A 5 -5.03 9.56 -1.20
N PHE A 6 -3.79 10.05 -1.05
CA PHE A 6 -3.26 10.47 0.26
C PHE A 6 -3.37 11.99 0.52
N GLY A 7 -3.76 12.78 -0.48
CA GLY A 7 -3.84 14.24 -0.35
C GLY A 7 -2.51 14.85 0.08
N ASP A 8 -2.51 15.55 1.21
CA ASP A 8 -1.34 16.16 1.81
C ASP A 8 -0.71 15.31 2.94
N ALA A 9 -1.25 14.12 3.22
CA ALA A 9 -0.87 13.30 4.37
C ALA A 9 0.54 12.73 4.29
N LEU A 10 1.15 12.82 3.11
CA LEU A 10 2.52 12.44 2.82
C LEU A 10 3.35 13.66 2.50
N ASP A 11 4.55 13.71 3.06
CA ASP A 11 5.62 14.56 2.54
C ASP A 11 6.27 13.86 1.34
N TYR A 12 5.75 14.16 0.14
CA TYR A 12 6.25 13.61 -1.12
C TYR A 12 7.70 14.02 -1.42
N ALA A 13 8.14 15.18 -0.92
CA ALA A 13 9.49 15.68 -1.15
C ALA A 13 10.55 14.83 -0.43
N ARG A 14 10.16 14.03 0.57
CA ARG A 14 11.03 13.07 1.26
C ARG A 14 11.04 11.68 0.63
N VAL A 15 10.07 11.36 -0.22
CA VAL A 15 9.98 10.04 -0.85
C VAL A 15 11.04 9.93 -1.95
N ARG A 16 11.76 8.82 -1.96
CA ARG A 16 12.74 8.49 -3.01
C ARG A 16 12.40 7.14 -3.60
N VAL A 17 12.46 7.04 -4.93
CA VAL A 17 12.31 5.79 -5.66
C VAL A 17 13.68 5.40 -6.21
N PHE A 18 14.18 4.26 -5.77
CA PHE A 18 15.50 3.78 -6.13
C PHE A 18 15.40 2.63 -7.13
N ARG A 19 16.14 2.76 -8.22
CA ARG A 19 16.34 1.70 -9.23
C ARG A 19 17.41 0.69 -8.79
N ARG A 20 17.33 0.21 -7.54
CA ARG A 20 18.22 -0.81 -6.96
C ARG A 20 17.49 -1.59 -5.87
N ARG A 21 18.00 -2.78 -5.58
CA ARG A 21 17.54 -3.60 -4.46
C ARG A 21 17.91 -2.96 -3.11
N TYR A 22 17.06 -3.16 -2.11
CA TYR A 22 17.28 -2.84 -0.71
C TYR A 22 18.13 -3.90 -0.01
N LEU A 23 17.79 -5.19 -0.17
CA LEU A 23 18.53 -6.28 0.46
C LEU A 23 19.79 -6.65 -0.33
N PRO A 24 20.93 -6.90 0.34
CA PRO A 24 22.17 -7.31 -0.30
C PRO A 24 22.11 -8.75 -0.83
N PHE A 25 23.17 -9.18 -1.52
CA PHE A 25 23.38 -10.56 -2.00
C PHE A 25 22.24 -11.16 -2.84
N GLY A 26 21.43 -10.30 -3.45
CA GLY A 26 20.31 -10.74 -4.28
C GLY A 26 19.13 -11.35 -3.52
N MET A 27 19.07 -11.17 -2.20
CA MET A 27 17.98 -11.67 -1.35
C MET A 27 16.62 -11.04 -1.67
N GLN A 28 16.58 -9.88 -2.34
CA GLN A 28 15.36 -9.31 -2.88
C GLN A 28 15.11 -9.82 -4.31
N PRO A 29 14.01 -10.58 -4.57
CA PRO A 29 13.66 -11.03 -5.91
C PRO A 29 13.51 -9.89 -6.92
N ARG A 30 13.62 -10.19 -8.22
CA ARG A 30 13.52 -9.16 -9.29
C ARG A 30 12.11 -8.55 -9.40
N ASN A 31 11.08 -9.29 -9.05
CA ASN A 31 9.66 -8.92 -9.10
C ASN A 31 9.14 -8.47 -7.72
N CYS A 32 10.02 -7.99 -6.84
CA CYS A 32 9.66 -7.55 -5.49
C CYS A 32 10.20 -6.14 -5.28
N ALA A 33 9.33 -5.26 -4.79
CA ALA A 33 9.69 -3.94 -4.29
C ALA A 33 9.67 -3.98 -2.77
N MET A 34 10.38 -3.03 -2.15
CA MET A 34 10.39 -2.89 -0.70
C MET A 34 10.38 -1.42 -0.34
N SER A 35 9.63 -1.07 0.71
CA SER A 35 9.49 0.30 1.19
C SER A 35 9.77 0.45 2.69
N PRO A 36 10.95 0.03 3.19
CA PRO A 36 11.18 -0.19 4.63
C PRO A 36 11.33 1.10 5.44
N ASN A 37 11.70 2.22 4.81
CA ASN A 37 12.19 3.44 5.47
C ASN A 37 11.60 4.73 4.86
N GLY A 38 10.43 4.63 4.21
CA GLY A 38 9.80 5.76 3.50
C GLY A 38 10.38 6.05 2.11
N SER A 39 11.36 5.27 1.66
CA SER A 39 11.80 5.20 0.26
C SER A 39 11.44 3.84 -0.34
N ILE A 40 11.23 3.80 -1.66
CA ILE A 40 10.82 2.61 -2.40
C ILE A 40 12.00 2.07 -3.22
N TYR A 41 12.22 0.76 -3.17
CA TYR A 41 13.35 0.10 -3.81
C TYR A 41 12.85 -0.95 -4.80
N PHE A 42 12.96 -0.65 -6.09
CA PHE A 42 12.63 -1.56 -7.18
C PHE A 42 13.88 -2.19 -7.77
N HIS A 43 13.78 -3.43 -8.25
CA HIS A 43 14.81 -3.96 -9.13
C HIS A 43 14.86 -3.16 -10.44
N LYS A 44 16.06 -3.06 -11.03
CA LYS A 44 16.27 -2.24 -12.24
C LYS A 44 15.39 -2.58 -13.43
N SER A 45 14.92 -3.83 -13.54
CA SER A 45 14.07 -4.30 -14.64
C SER A 45 12.61 -3.89 -14.51
N CYS A 46 12.13 -3.54 -13.31
CA CYS A 46 10.73 -3.15 -13.07
C CYS A 46 10.57 -1.69 -12.62
N CYS A 47 11.67 -1.01 -12.28
CA CYS A 47 11.61 0.40 -11.96
C CYS A 47 11.37 1.23 -13.23
N LEU A 48 10.23 1.89 -13.29
CA LEU A 48 9.91 2.86 -14.33
C LEU A 48 10.50 4.23 -13.99
N SER A 49 10.75 5.05 -15.01
CA SER A 49 11.10 6.47 -14.82
C SER A 49 9.91 7.30 -14.33
N ASP A 50 8.70 6.88 -14.71
CA ASP A 50 7.44 7.48 -14.28
C ASP A 50 6.35 6.39 -14.21
N PHE A 51 5.98 6.02 -12.99
CA PHE A 51 4.94 5.01 -12.75
C PHE A 51 3.53 5.49 -13.16
N SER A 52 3.28 6.81 -13.21
CA SER A 52 1.99 7.34 -13.65
C SER A 52 1.73 7.12 -15.15
N ARG A 53 2.81 6.91 -15.92
CA ARG A 53 2.77 6.57 -17.35
C ARG A 53 2.83 5.06 -17.61
N GLY A 54 3.01 4.25 -16.56
CA GLY A 54 2.95 2.80 -16.65
C GLY A 54 1.52 2.29 -16.91
N ASP A 55 1.40 0.98 -17.12
CA ASP A 55 0.11 0.29 -17.15
C ASP A 55 -0.55 0.30 -15.76
N ASP A 56 -1.82 -0.12 -15.71
CA ASP A 56 -2.60 -0.11 -14.48
C ASP A 56 -1.95 -0.98 -13.38
N HIS A 57 -1.32 -2.10 -13.76
CA HIS A 57 -0.62 -2.98 -12.80
C HIS A 57 0.61 -2.31 -12.19
N ALA A 58 1.39 -1.57 -12.98
CA ALA A 58 2.52 -0.80 -12.47
C ALA A 58 2.05 0.35 -11.55
N ARG A 59 0.93 1.00 -11.88
CA ARG A 59 0.32 2.03 -11.02
C ARG A 59 -0.18 1.44 -9.71
N HIS A 60 -0.87 0.29 -9.76
CA HIS A 60 -1.31 -0.46 -8.58
C HIS A 60 -0.13 -0.80 -7.67
N TRP A 61 0.91 -1.42 -8.23
CA TRP A 61 2.09 -1.82 -7.47
C TRP A 61 2.79 -0.61 -6.84
N PHE A 62 2.92 0.50 -7.57
CA PHE A 62 3.46 1.73 -6.98
C PHE A 62 2.60 2.26 -5.84
N MET A 63 1.27 2.24 -5.98
CA MET A 63 0.36 2.68 -4.93
C MET A 63 0.44 1.79 -3.68
N HIS A 64 0.58 0.47 -3.84
CA HIS A 64 0.86 -0.45 -2.72
C HIS A 64 2.11 -0.03 -1.95
N GLU A 65 3.21 0.22 -2.66
CA GLU A 65 4.46 0.67 -2.02
C GLU A 65 4.30 2.05 -1.35
N MET A 66 3.51 2.95 -1.92
CA MET A 66 3.19 4.24 -1.30
C MET A 66 2.37 4.11 0.00
N VAL A 67 1.57 3.04 0.16
CA VAL A 67 0.91 2.74 1.45
C VAL A 67 1.94 2.45 2.52
N HIS A 68 3.01 1.70 2.21
CA HIS A 68 4.09 1.47 3.17
C HIS A 68 4.88 2.73 3.49
N VAL A 69 5.08 3.62 2.50
CA VAL A 69 5.65 4.95 2.75
C VAL A 69 4.76 5.75 3.71
N TRP A 70 3.44 5.73 3.50
CA TRP A 70 2.45 6.36 4.38
C TRP A 70 2.49 5.80 5.79
N GLN A 71 2.46 4.47 5.93
CA GLN A 71 2.63 3.79 7.22
C GLN A 71 3.91 4.25 7.93
N HIS A 72 5.04 4.26 7.21
CA HIS A 72 6.32 4.70 7.75
C HIS A 72 6.32 6.17 8.19
N GLN A 73 5.77 7.09 7.37
CA GLN A 73 5.72 8.51 7.71
C GLN A 73 4.83 8.79 8.94
N LEU A 74 3.80 7.97 9.17
CA LEU A 74 2.99 8.01 10.41
C LEU A 74 3.64 7.25 11.59
N GLY A 75 4.85 6.72 11.43
CA GLY A 75 5.64 6.08 12.48
C GLY A 75 5.38 4.58 12.68
N TYR A 76 4.75 3.90 11.71
CA TYR A 76 4.62 2.44 11.74
C TYR A 76 5.96 1.76 11.43
N PRO A 77 6.38 0.73 12.19
CA PRO A 77 7.68 0.09 12.02
C PRO A 77 7.69 -0.92 10.85
N VAL A 78 7.50 -0.42 9.62
CA VAL A 78 7.41 -1.21 8.37
C VAL A 78 8.59 -2.17 8.21
N ARG A 79 9.83 -1.69 8.39
CA ARG A 79 11.04 -2.53 8.28
C ARG A 79 11.04 -3.72 9.24
N LEU A 80 10.66 -3.51 10.50
CA LEU A 80 10.65 -4.56 11.51
C LEU A 80 9.55 -5.57 11.22
N ARG A 81 8.35 -5.09 10.89
CA ARG A 81 7.19 -5.94 10.59
C ARG A 81 7.38 -6.75 9.30
N GLY A 82 8.00 -6.15 8.27
CA GLY A 82 8.34 -6.84 7.03
C GLY A 82 9.46 -7.88 7.18
N ALA A 83 10.33 -7.76 8.19
CA ALA A 83 11.38 -8.75 8.48
C ALA A 83 10.85 -9.97 9.25
N ILE A 84 9.83 -9.80 10.10
CA ILE A 84 9.20 -10.87 10.89
C ILE A 84 8.15 -11.64 10.05
N ARG A 85 8.39 -11.83 8.76
CA ARG A 85 7.41 -12.22 7.71
C ARG A 85 6.85 -13.65 7.80
N ILE A 86 6.64 -14.19 8.99
CA ILE A 86 5.97 -15.48 9.19
C ILE A 86 4.45 -15.22 9.19
N GLY A 87 3.78 -15.58 8.08
CA GLY A 87 2.31 -15.73 8.03
C GLY A 87 1.46 -14.51 7.65
N LEU A 88 2.03 -13.41 7.18
CA LEU A 88 1.23 -12.26 6.70
C LEU A 88 0.77 -12.48 5.25
N GLY A 89 -0.52 -12.82 5.09
CA GLY A 89 -1.17 -12.89 3.79
C GLY A 89 -1.46 -11.51 3.21
N TYR A 90 -1.27 -11.40 1.89
CA TYR A 90 -1.70 -10.27 1.05
C TYR A 90 -3.23 -10.24 0.86
N ALA A 91 -3.85 -11.42 0.85
CA ALA A 91 -5.28 -11.53 0.69
C ALA A 91 -6.02 -10.92 1.89
N TYR A 92 -6.95 -10.03 1.60
CA TYR A 92 -7.85 -9.45 2.58
C TYR A 92 -9.30 -9.85 2.28
N GLU A 93 -10.11 -9.85 3.33
CA GLU A 93 -11.55 -10.02 3.25
C GLU A 93 -12.20 -8.71 3.67
N LEU A 94 -12.89 -8.07 2.72
CA LEU A 94 -13.58 -6.81 2.96
C LEU A 94 -14.83 -7.09 3.82
N ASP A 95 -14.92 -6.46 4.99
CA ASP A 95 -15.92 -6.77 6.00
C ASP A 95 -16.55 -5.47 6.53
N PRO A 96 -17.89 -5.32 6.51
CA PRO A 96 -18.57 -4.11 6.94
C PRO A 96 -18.44 -3.79 8.43
N ALA A 97 -17.96 -4.72 9.25
CA ALA A 97 -17.67 -4.52 10.67
C ALA A 97 -16.22 -4.12 10.94
N LYS A 98 -15.35 -4.15 9.92
CA LYS A 98 -13.92 -3.80 10.03
C LYS A 98 -13.66 -2.38 9.53
N THR A 99 -12.60 -1.81 10.06
CA THR A 99 -11.97 -0.58 9.60
C THR A 99 -10.63 -0.89 8.97
N LEU A 100 -10.03 0.05 8.23
CA LEU A 100 -8.68 -0.12 7.65
C LEU A 100 -7.65 -0.62 8.68
N ALA A 101 -7.74 -0.16 9.92
CA ALA A 101 -6.83 -0.51 11.01
C ALA A 101 -6.88 -2.00 11.42
N ASP A 102 -7.97 -2.70 11.11
CA ASP A 102 -8.13 -4.13 11.42
C ASP A 102 -7.40 -5.04 10.41
N TYR A 103 -6.84 -4.46 9.34
CA TYR A 103 -6.03 -5.15 8.35
C TYR A 103 -4.54 -5.03 8.67
N ASN A 104 -3.79 -6.09 8.36
CA ASN A 104 -2.33 -6.08 8.49
C ASN A 104 -1.69 -5.13 7.46
N MET A 105 -0.39 -4.83 7.61
CA MET A 105 0.28 -3.83 6.77
C MET A 105 0.25 -4.12 5.25
N GLU A 106 0.35 -5.39 4.83
CA GLU A 106 0.33 -5.79 3.42
C GLU A 106 -1.09 -5.77 2.88
N ALA A 107 -2.06 -6.25 3.68
CA ALA A 107 -3.47 -6.18 3.36
C ALA A 107 -3.97 -4.73 3.20
N GLN A 108 -3.50 -3.79 4.03
CA GLN A 108 -3.76 -2.36 3.83
C GLN A 108 -3.14 -1.86 2.51
N GLY A 109 -1.96 -2.35 2.15
CA GLY A 109 -1.29 -2.05 0.89
C GLY A 109 -2.17 -2.39 -0.32
N ASP A 110 -2.61 -3.65 -0.40
CA ASP A 110 -3.47 -4.13 -1.47
C ASP A 110 -4.83 -3.44 -1.45
N LEU A 111 -5.46 -3.29 -0.28
CA LEU A 111 -6.81 -2.72 -0.15
C LEU A 111 -6.85 -1.26 -0.64
N LEU A 112 -5.88 -0.43 -0.25
CA LEU A 112 -5.80 0.96 -0.70
C LEU A 112 -5.37 1.09 -2.17
N ALA A 113 -4.51 0.19 -2.67
CA ALA A 113 -4.15 0.15 -4.08
C ALA A 113 -5.32 -0.29 -4.97
N ASP A 114 -6.08 -1.30 -4.54
CA ASP A 114 -7.33 -1.77 -5.17
C ASP A 114 -8.36 -0.65 -5.22
N TYR A 115 -8.57 0.04 -4.09
CA TYR A 115 -9.44 1.21 -4.03
C TYR A 115 -9.02 2.30 -5.03
N PHE A 116 -7.72 2.58 -5.11
CA PHE A 116 -7.19 3.58 -6.04
C PHE A 116 -7.48 3.22 -7.50
N VAL A 117 -7.16 2.00 -7.93
CA VAL A 117 -7.38 1.61 -9.33
C VAL A 117 -8.87 1.47 -9.67
N LEU A 118 -9.70 1.11 -8.70
CA LEU A 118 -11.14 1.05 -8.87
C LEU A 118 -11.74 2.46 -9.04
N LYS A 119 -11.40 3.40 -8.15
CA LYS A 119 -11.99 4.74 -8.13
C LYS A 119 -11.40 5.71 -9.15
N HIS A 120 -10.10 5.63 -9.44
CA HIS A 120 -9.41 6.61 -10.29
C HIS A 120 -9.06 6.08 -11.69
N LEU A 121 -8.94 4.77 -11.86
CA LEU A 121 -8.62 4.16 -13.16
C LEU A 121 -9.78 3.34 -13.75
N HIS A 122 -10.85 3.12 -12.98
CA HIS A 122 -11.98 2.27 -13.37
C HIS A 122 -11.55 0.87 -13.82
N SER A 123 -10.49 0.33 -13.20
CA SER A 123 -9.80 -0.89 -13.65
C SER A 123 -9.95 -2.04 -12.66
N ALA A 124 -11.13 -2.65 -12.64
CA ALA A 124 -11.44 -3.80 -11.78
C ALA A 124 -10.50 -5.01 -12.01
N ARG A 125 -10.09 -5.23 -13.26
CA ARG A 125 -9.17 -6.33 -13.65
C ARG A 125 -7.78 -6.24 -13.02
N THR A 126 -7.38 -5.03 -12.60
CA THR A 126 -6.06 -4.77 -12.04
C THR A 126 -6.02 -4.94 -10.53
N MET A 127 -7.19 -4.93 -9.88
CA MET A 127 -7.31 -5.19 -8.45
C MET A 127 -6.68 -6.53 -8.07
N ARG A 128 -6.07 -6.57 -6.89
CA ARG A 128 -5.61 -7.81 -6.28
C ARG A 128 -6.77 -8.70 -5.86
N GLN A 129 -7.91 -8.10 -5.49
CA GLN A 129 -9.16 -8.78 -5.15
C GLN A 129 -10.31 -8.37 -6.09
N PRO A 130 -10.32 -8.79 -7.38
CA PRO A 130 -11.35 -8.41 -8.35
C PRO A 130 -12.78 -8.76 -7.93
N ARG A 131 -12.96 -9.73 -7.02
CA ARG A 131 -14.25 -10.09 -6.43
C ARG A 131 -14.99 -8.93 -5.74
N TYR A 132 -14.27 -7.86 -5.40
CA TYR A 132 -14.82 -6.66 -4.76
C TYR A 132 -15.00 -5.48 -5.73
N ALA A 133 -14.91 -5.71 -7.04
CA ALA A 133 -15.05 -4.65 -8.06
C ALA A 133 -16.34 -3.84 -7.92
N ASP A 134 -17.46 -4.49 -7.62
CA ASP A 134 -18.77 -3.83 -7.45
C ASP A 134 -19.06 -3.44 -5.99
N CYS A 135 -18.11 -3.59 -5.09
CA CYS A 135 -18.26 -3.33 -3.66
C CYS A 135 -17.82 -1.92 -3.25
N GLY A 136 -17.98 -0.92 -4.14
CA GLY A 136 -17.53 0.46 -3.90
C GLY A 136 -18.02 1.06 -2.58
N ALA A 137 -19.29 0.86 -2.25
CA ALA A 137 -19.87 1.34 -0.98
C ALA A 137 -19.26 0.66 0.25
N LEU A 138 -18.87 -0.61 0.13
CA LEU A 138 -18.22 -1.34 1.21
C LEU A 138 -16.77 -0.86 1.42
N PHE A 139 -16.05 -0.56 0.33
CA PHE A 139 -14.75 0.11 0.42
C PHE A 139 -14.89 1.46 1.12
N ASP A 140 -15.82 2.31 0.69
CA ASP A 140 -16.03 3.63 1.27
C ASP A 140 -16.36 3.53 2.78
N LYS A 141 -17.08 2.49 3.20
CA LYS A 141 -17.34 2.19 4.62
C LYS A 141 -16.08 1.77 5.39
N VAL A 142 -15.35 0.76 4.90
CA VAL A 142 -14.13 0.24 5.56
C VAL A 142 -13.03 1.31 5.64
N LEU A 143 -12.97 2.16 4.62
CA LEU A 143 -12.00 3.25 4.49
C LEU A 143 -12.48 4.58 5.06
N ALA A 144 -13.67 4.66 5.67
CA ALA A 144 -14.26 5.93 6.09
C ALA A 144 -13.31 6.77 6.98
N GLY A 145 -12.62 6.14 7.94
CA GLY A 145 -11.63 6.82 8.79
C GLY A 145 -10.41 7.32 8.03
N PHE A 146 -9.95 6.57 7.03
CA PHE A 146 -8.85 6.97 6.15
C PHE A 146 -9.28 8.13 5.25
N LEU A 147 -10.44 8.03 4.59
CA LEU A 147 -10.94 9.05 3.68
C LEU A 147 -11.25 10.37 4.41
N ALA A 148 -11.70 10.30 5.67
CA ALA A 148 -11.92 11.48 6.49
C ALA A 148 -10.62 12.14 6.95
N ASN A 149 -9.61 11.35 7.34
CA ASN A 149 -8.31 11.87 7.78
C ASN A 149 -7.19 10.85 7.51
N PRO A 150 -6.51 10.92 6.35
CA PRO A 150 -5.41 10.02 6.04
C PRO A 150 -4.20 10.20 6.97
N ARG A 151 -4.11 11.30 7.74
CA ARG A 151 -3.03 11.53 8.72
C ARG A 151 -3.28 10.84 10.06
N ASP A 152 -4.49 10.34 10.29
CA ASP A 152 -4.83 9.71 11.56
C ASP A 152 -4.11 8.37 11.71
N ARG A 153 -3.30 8.27 12.76
CA ARG A 153 -2.57 7.05 13.13
C ARG A 153 -3.51 5.93 13.55
N ALA A 154 -4.77 6.22 13.88
CA ALA A 154 -5.80 5.22 14.13
C ALA A 154 -6.08 4.32 12.91
N ASN A 155 -5.71 4.76 11.70
CA ASN A 155 -5.82 3.97 10.47
C ASN A 155 -4.68 2.94 10.30
N LEU A 156 -3.60 3.04 11.07
CA LEU A 156 -2.49 2.08 11.01
C LEU A 156 -2.92 0.71 11.54
N PRO A 157 -2.25 -0.39 11.12
CA PRO A 157 -2.59 -1.72 11.60
C PRO A 157 -2.57 -1.77 13.13
N ARG A 158 -3.68 -2.18 13.74
CA ARG A 158 -3.73 -2.51 15.16
C ARG A 158 -2.74 -3.65 15.38
N GLY A 159 -1.71 -3.39 16.17
CA GLY A 159 -0.74 -4.43 16.50
C GLY A 159 -1.46 -5.64 17.10
N PHE A 160 -0.95 -6.86 16.87
CA PHE A 160 -1.48 -8.11 17.44
C PHE A 160 -1.55 -8.17 18.98
N ILE A 161 -1.20 -7.09 19.68
CA ILE A 161 -1.35 -7.00 21.14
C ILE A 161 -2.69 -6.31 21.40
N ARG A 162 -3.76 -7.12 21.41
CA ARG A 162 -4.90 -6.81 22.29
C ARG A 162 -4.31 -6.73 23.71
N ARG A 163 -4.39 -5.55 24.32
CA ARG A 163 -4.31 -5.45 25.79
C ARG A 163 -5.60 -6.00 26.39
#